data_AF-A0A5K1VNY6-F1
#
_entry.id   AF-A0A5K1VNY6-F1
#
_cell.length_a   1.000
_cell.length_b   1.000
_cell.length_c   1.000
_cell.angle_alpha   90.00
_cell.angle_beta   90.00
_cell.angle_gamma   90.00
#
_symmetry.space_group_name_H-M   'P 1'
#
loop_
_entity.id
_entity.type
_entity.pdbx_description
1 polymer ?
#
loop_
_entity_poly.entity_id
_entity_poly.type
_entity_poly.pdbx_seq_one_letter_code
_entity_poly.pdbx_strand_id
1 'polypeptide(L)'
;MEKYPDIIPLVDKETWDNVYKPDIDSYLLMDVLEKEREFINSHEPMTSLEIGVGSGIVSKYVKELFPRITTFCSDINPYALECTKKVHREGNLIKSSLIESIRDESIDLFIYNPPYVPTPEEELHQSYISLSWAGGKDGREKIDCVIEHLWDILSPKGIGYIVIIQDNDPKSIIELAIKHSLKPKIIDTITLETEKLYVLRLLPIFSMDE
;
A
#
# COMPACT_ATOMS: atom_id res chain seq x y z
N MET A 1 22.13 -8.95 8.17
CA MET A 1 21.29 -9.93 8.89
C MET A 1 19.88 -9.46 8.60
N GLU A 2 19.19 -10.07 7.64
CA GLU A 2 17.91 -9.55 7.15
C GLU A 2 16.91 -9.50 8.31
N LYS A 3 16.42 -8.29 8.57
CA LYS A 3 15.41 -8.00 9.61
C LYS A 3 14.11 -8.77 9.34
N TYR A 4 13.88 -9.15 8.10
CA TYR A 4 12.69 -9.85 7.63
C TYR A 4 13.10 -11.18 7.00
N PRO A 5 12.55 -12.32 7.45
CA PRO A 5 12.86 -13.60 6.83
C PRO A 5 12.30 -13.66 5.42
N ASP A 6 13.01 -14.33 4.51
CA ASP A 6 12.46 -14.76 3.22
C ASP A 6 11.17 -15.55 3.44
N ILE A 7 10.02 -14.94 3.14
CA ILE A 7 8.76 -15.68 3.07
C ILE A 7 8.64 -16.25 1.67
N ILE A 8 8.94 -17.54 1.54
CA ILE A 8 8.58 -18.32 0.36
C ILE A 8 7.21 -18.96 0.64
N PRO A 9 6.13 -18.48 0.00
CA PRO A 9 4.81 -19.04 0.21
C PRO A 9 4.73 -20.47 -0.32
N LEU A 10 3.92 -21.31 0.33
CA LEU A 10 3.59 -22.66 -0.14
C LEU A 10 2.55 -22.59 -1.27
N VAL A 11 2.94 -22.01 -2.40
CA VAL A 11 2.22 -21.96 -3.67
C VAL A 11 3.01 -22.71 -4.75
N ASP A 12 2.36 -23.05 -5.86
CA ASP A 12 3.08 -23.59 -7.01
C ASP A 12 3.95 -22.53 -7.69
N LYS A 13 4.81 -22.99 -8.61
CA LYS A 13 5.74 -22.12 -9.32
C LYS A 13 5.03 -21.09 -10.19
N GLU A 14 3.92 -21.47 -10.83
CA GLU A 14 3.17 -20.57 -11.73
C GLU A 14 2.61 -19.38 -10.96
N THR A 15 2.01 -19.63 -9.79
CA THR A 15 1.55 -18.57 -8.89
C THR A 15 2.70 -17.71 -8.41
N TRP A 16 3.83 -18.29 -7.99
CA TRP A 16 4.97 -17.51 -7.49
C TRP A 16 5.66 -16.65 -8.55
N ASP A 17 5.68 -17.11 -9.80
CA ASP A 17 6.27 -16.36 -10.92
C ASP A 17 5.40 -15.16 -11.34
N ASN A 18 4.10 -15.16 -10.99
CA ASN A 18 3.15 -14.09 -11.31
C ASN A 18 2.86 -13.13 -10.14
N VAL A 19 3.62 -13.18 -9.05
CA VAL A 19 3.42 -12.33 -7.87
C VAL A 19 4.66 -11.47 -7.60
N TYR A 20 4.42 -10.22 -7.20
CA TYR A 20 5.48 -9.33 -6.74
C TYR A 20 6.13 -9.89 -5.47
N LYS A 21 7.44 -10.12 -5.54
CA LYS A 21 8.22 -10.63 -4.42
C LYS A 21 8.58 -9.45 -3.52
N PRO A 22 8.56 -9.62 -2.18
CA PRO A 22 8.99 -8.56 -1.28
C PRO A 22 10.38 -8.06 -1.67
N ASP A 23 10.51 -6.73 -1.74
CA ASP A 23 11.78 -6.06 -2.02
C ASP A 23 11.95 -4.87 -1.06
N ILE A 24 12.95 -4.04 -1.32
CA ILE A 24 13.37 -2.92 -0.48
C ILE A 24 12.22 -1.95 -0.12
N ASP A 25 11.26 -1.77 -1.02
CA ASP A 25 10.07 -0.95 -0.83
C ASP A 25 9.11 -1.53 0.22
N SER A 26 8.91 -2.84 0.18
CA SER A 26 8.08 -3.62 1.09
C SER A 26 8.69 -3.60 2.47
N TYR A 27 10.01 -3.78 2.57
CA TYR A 27 10.73 -3.73 3.84
C TYR A 27 10.78 -2.32 4.43
N LEU A 28 10.97 -1.29 3.61
CA LEU A 28 10.89 0.11 4.05
C LEU A 28 9.49 0.42 4.62
N LEU A 29 8.43 -0.04 3.97
CA LEU A 29 7.06 0.13 4.46
C LEU A 29 6.84 -0.59 5.79
N MET A 30 7.33 -1.83 5.94
CA MET A 30 7.27 -2.57 7.20
C MET A 30 8.06 -1.87 8.31
N ASP A 31 9.25 -1.36 8.03
CA ASP A 31 10.07 -0.59 8.98
C ASP A 31 9.31 0.64 9.48
N VAL A 32 8.62 1.35 8.58
CA VAL A 32 7.81 2.52 8.92
C VAL A 32 6.61 2.15 9.77
N LEU A 33 5.89 1.08 9.43
CA LEU A 33 4.74 0.62 10.22
C LEU A 33 5.15 0.22 11.65
N GLU A 34 6.32 -0.40 11.82
CA GLU A 34 6.87 -0.72 13.14
C GLU A 34 7.29 0.55 13.90
N LYS A 35 7.98 1.47 13.23
CA LYS A 35 8.41 2.77 13.80
C LYS A 35 7.22 3.62 14.27
N GLU A 36 6.13 3.61 13.51
CA GLU A 36 4.92 4.37 13.78
C GLU A 36 3.91 3.61 14.66
N ARG A 37 4.27 2.45 15.21
CA ARG A 37 3.35 1.58 15.96
C ARG A 37 2.58 2.31 17.07
N GLU A 38 3.26 3.12 17.88
CA GLU A 38 2.61 3.87 18.97
C GLU A 38 1.64 4.93 18.44
N PHE A 39 2.00 5.60 17.35
CA PHE A 39 1.13 6.57 16.69
C PHE A 39 -0.11 5.88 16.09
N ILE A 40 0.07 4.72 15.45
CA ILE A 40 -1.04 3.93 14.92
C ILE A 40 -1.94 3.45 16.06
N ASN A 41 -1.38 2.92 17.15
CA ASN A 41 -2.15 2.48 18.32
C ASN A 41 -2.97 3.61 18.96
N SER A 42 -2.46 4.86 18.96
CA SER A 42 -3.20 6.00 19.51
C SER A 42 -4.45 6.36 18.69
N HIS A 43 -4.61 5.82 17.49
CA HIS A 43 -5.82 5.96 16.66
C HIS A 43 -6.75 4.74 16.80
N GLU A 44 -6.38 3.77 17.64
CA GLU A 44 -7.19 2.58 17.96
C GLU A 44 -7.79 1.88 16.71
N PRO A 45 -6.97 1.52 15.70
CA PRO A 45 -7.49 0.97 14.46
C PRO A 45 -8.12 -0.41 14.67
N MET A 46 -9.29 -0.61 14.09
CA MET A 46 -10.02 -1.87 14.11
C MET A 46 -9.95 -2.58 12.75
N THR A 47 -9.83 -1.82 11.67
CA THR A 47 -9.80 -2.32 10.30
C THR A 47 -8.58 -1.81 9.54
N SER A 48 -7.82 -2.71 8.92
CA SER A 48 -6.81 -2.33 7.91
C SER A 48 -7.20 -2.77 6.52
N LEU A 49 -6.75 -2.03 5.51
CA LEU A 49 -6.79 -2.40 4.10
C LEU A 49 -5.42 -2.22 3.49
N GLU A 50 -4.86 -3.29 2.94
CA GLU A 50 -3.77 -3.20 1.97
C GLU A 50 -4.34 -3.40 0.57
N ILE A 51 -4.14 -2.42 -0.32
CA ILE A 51 -4.45 -2.57 -1.75
C ILE A 51 -3.16 -2.93 -2.51
N GLY A 52 -3.28 -3.81 -3.51
CA GLY A 52 -2.09 -4.36 -4.20
C GLY A 52 -1.28 -5.27 -3.27
N VAL A 53 -1.95 -6.17 -2.55
CA VAL A 53 -1.35 -6.97 -1.47
C VAL A 53 -0.18 -7.86 -1.90
N GLY A 54 -0.08 -8.20 -3.20
CA GLY A 54 1.05 -8.96 -3.73
C GLY A 54 1.29 -10.29 -3.00
N SER A 55 2.46 -10.42 -2.36
CA SER A 55 2.82 -11.62 -1.60
C SER A 55 2.04 -11.80 -0.29
N GLY A 56 1.42 -10.74 0.23
CA GLY A 56 0.72 -10.73 1.53
C GLY A 56 1.62 -10.47 2.74
N ILE A 57 2.91 -10.18 2.54
CA ILE A 57 3.88 -10.00 3.64
C ILE A 57 3.54 -8.82 4.54
N VAL A 58 3.16 -7.67 3.97
CA VAL A 58 2.91 -6.44 4.73
C VAL A 58 1.65 -6.60 5.56
N SER A 59 0.54 -7.08 4.97
CA SER A 59 -0.68 -7.42 5.71
C SER A 59 -0.45 -8.43 6.83
N LYS A 60 0.37 -9.47 6.61
CA LYS A 60 0.75 -10.40 7.67
C LYS A 60 1.45 -9.67 8.81
N TYR A 61 2.42 -8.82 8.48
CA TYR A 61 3.19 -8.08 9.46
C TYR A 61 2.34 -7.08 10.24
N VAL A 62 1.38 -6.41 9.59
CA VAL A 62 0.37 -5.57 10.24
C VAL A 62 -0.44 -6.36 11.27
N LYS A 63 -0.88 -7.59 10.93
CA LYS A 63 -1.57 -8.47 11.87
C LYS A 63 -0.71 -8.83 13.08
N GLU A 64 0.59 -9.05 12.87
CA GLU A 64 1.56 -9.34 13.95
C GLU A 64 1.78 -8.12 14.86
N LEU A 65 1.88 -6.91 14.29
CA LEU A 65 2.02 -5.66 15.05
C LEU A 65 0.76 -5.30 15.84
N PHE A 66 -0.41 -5.55 15.27
CA PHE A 66 -1.72 -5.18 15.78
C PHE A 66 -2.67 -6.40 15.85
N PRO A 67 -2.53 -7.31 16.84
CA PRO A 67 -3.25 -8.59 16.85
C PRO A 67 -4.79 -8.48 16.81
N ARG A 68 -5.36 -7.36 17.28
CA ARG A 68 -6.81 -7.12 17.31
C ARG A 68 -7.38 -6.57 16.00
N ILE A 69 -6.53 -6.15 15.05
CA ILE A 69 -6.98 -5.57 13.80
C ILE A 69 -7.59 -6.64 12.88
N THR A 70 -8.66 -6.27 12.20
CA THR A 70 -9.22 -7.04 11.09
C THR A 70 -8.57 -6.57 9.81
N THR A 71 -7.86 -7.47 9.14
CA THR A 71 -7.11 -7.16 7.92
C THR A 71 -7.91 -7.51 6.68
N PHE A 72 -8.06 -6.55 5.78
CA PHE A 72 -8.53 -6.73 4.41
C PHE A 72 -7.35 -6.57 3.45
N CYS A 73 -7.29 -7.44 2.45
CA CYS A 73 -6.22 -7.51 1.46
C CYS A 73 -6.86 -7.52 0.08
N SER A 74 -6.63 -6.49 -0.74
CA SER A 74 -7.15 -6.45 -2.10
C SER A 74 -6.05 -6.54 -3.15
N ASP A 75 -6.39 -7.18 -4.27
CA ASP A 75 -5.55 -7.20 -5.46
C ASP A 75 -6.41 -7.48 -6.70
N ILE A 76 -5.99 -6.96 -7.85
CA ILE A 76 -6.57 -7.31 -9.15
C ILE A 76 -6.04 -8.66 -9.64
N ASN A 77 -4.82 -9.01 -9.23
CA ASN A 77 -4.11 -10.22 -9.61
C ASN A 77 -4.59 -11.42 -8.75
N PRO A 78 -5.24 -12.44 -9.35
CA PRO A 78 -5.71 -13.59 -8.59
C PRO A 78 -4.57 -14.42 -7.98
N TYR A 79 -3.37 -14.43 -8.59
CA TYR A 79 -2.20 -15.12 -8.05
C TYR A 79 -1.71 -14.48 -6.75
N ALA A 80 -1.79 -13.15 -6.64
CA ALA A 80 -1.46 -12.41 -5.41
C ALA A 80 -2.40 -12.78 -4.27
N LEU A 81 -3.70 -12.90 -4.55
CA LEU A 81 -4.69 -13.34 -3.55
C LEU A 81 -4.45 -14.79 -3.11
N GLU A 82 -4.10 -15.68 -4.04
CA GLU A 82 -3.75 -17.06 -3.70
C GLU A 82 -2.49 -17.13 -2.82
N CYS A 83 -1.45 -16.37 -3.18
CA CYS A 83 -0.23 -16.25 -2.41
C CYS A 83 -0.51 -15.72 -0.99
N THR A 84 -1.25 -14.62 -0.91
CA THR A 84 -1.65 -14.00 0.36
C THR A 84 -2.43 -14.97 1.23
N LYS A 85 -3.31 -15.80 0.66
CA LYS A 85 -4.03 -16.83 1.43
C LYS A 85 -3.12 -17.82 2.14
N LYS A 86 -1.92 -18.09 1.59
CA LYS A 86 -0.93 -18.98 2.21
C LYS A 86 -0.11 -18.27 3.29
N VAL A 87 0.26 -17.02 3.05
CA VAL A 87 1.08 -16.19 3.95
C VAL A 87 0.27 -15.67 5.13
N HIS A 88 -0.94 -15.17 4.87
CA HIS A 88 -1.83 -14.51 5.81
C HIS A 88 -3.23 -15.12 5.79
N ARG A 89 -3.39 -16.24 6.51
CA ARG A 89 -4.63 -17.05 6.49
C ARG A 89 -5.84 -16.36 7.11
N GLU A 90 -5.61 -15.37 7.96
CA GLU A 90 -6.67 -14.60 8.65
C GLU A 90 -7.11 -13.36 7.84
N GLY A 91 -6.44 -13.08 6.71
CA GLY A 91 -6.76 -11.95 5.84
C GLY A 91 -8.07 -12.14 5.08
N ASN A 92 -8.89 -11.09 5.05
CA ASN A 92 -10.10 -11.05 4.23
C ASN A 92 -9.72 -10.61 2.81
N LEU A 93 -9.74 -11.55 1.87
CA LEU A 93 -9.30 -11.34 0.49
C LEU A 93 -10.40 -10.73 -0.37
N ILE A 94 -10.08 -9.68 -1.13
CA ILE A 94 -11.00 -9.01 -2.04
C ILE A 94 -10.34 -8.91 -3.42
N LYS A 95 -10.95 -9.50 -4.45
CA LYS A 95 -10.54 -9.23 -5.82
C LYS A 95 -11.17 -7.91 -6.27
N SER A 96 -10.37 -6.85 -6.37
CA SER A 96 -10.83 -5.50 -6.72
C SER A 96 -9.73 -4.71 -7.39
N SER A 97 -10.14 -3.72 -8.19
CA SER A 97 -9.25 -2.72 -8.76
C SER A 97 -9.19 -1.52 -7.81
N LEU A 98 -7.99 -1.19 -7.35
CA LEU A 98 -7.72 -0.07 -6.43
C LEU A 98 -8.70 -0.05 -5.24
N ILE A 99 -9.64 0.90 -5.24
CA ILE A 99 -10.58 1.17 -4.15
C ILE A 99 -12.06 0.99 -4.56
N GLU A 100 -12.34 0.47 -5.76
CA GLU A 100 -13.70 0.41 -6.34
C GLU A 100 -14.71 -0.35 -5.47
N SER A 101 -14.25 -1.26 -4.61
CA SER A 101 -15.10 -2.10 -3.76
C SER A 101 -15.02 -1.76 -2.28
N ILE A 102 -14.52 -0.57 -1.94
CA ILE A 102 -14.32 -0.12 -0.57
C ILE A 102 -15.44 0.84 -0.19
N ARG A 103 -16.00 0.65 1.01
CA ARG A 103 -17.04 1.52 1.53
C ARG A 103 -16.41 2.78 2.13
N ASP A 104 -17.11 3.90 2.00
CA ASP A 104 -16.78 5.14 2.67
C ASP A 104 -16.64 4.94 4.20
N GLU A 105 -15.73 5.71 4.80
CA GLU A 105 -15.46 5.78 6.25
C GLU A 105 -15.24 4.41 6.93
N SER A 106 -14.70 3.43 6.21
CA SER A 106 -14.62 2.04 6.69
C SER A 106 -13.21 1.57 7.07
N ILE A 107 -12.18 2.31 6.69
CA ILE A 107 -10.77 1.91 6.85
C ILE A 107 -10.07 2.76 7.91
N ASP A 108 -9.54 2.13 8.96
CA ASP A 108 -8.76 2.83 10.00
C ASP A 108 -7.25 2.86 9.68
N LEU A 109 -6.74 1.84 8.99
CA LEU A 109 -5.34 1.75 8.57
C LEU A 109 -5.25 1.34 7.10
N PHE A 110 -5.00 2.32 6.22
CA PHE A 110 -4.82 2.10 4.79
C PHE A 110 -3.33 1.97 4.46
N ILE A 111 -3.00 1.01 3.60
CA ILE A 111 -1.62 0.67 3.22
C ILE A 111 -1.58 0.45 1.71
N TYR A 112 -0.60 1.07 1.06
CA TYR A 112 -0.43 0.92 -0.38
C TYR A 112 1.05 0.99 -0.79
N ASN A 113 1.54 -0.10 -1.38
CA ASN A 113 2.77 -0.10 -2.15
C ASN A 113 2.40 -0.13 -3.64
N PRO A 114 2.30 1.04 -4.32
CA PRO A 114 1.77 1.13 -5.68
C PRO A 114 2.70 0.55 -6.73
N PRO A 115 2.19 0.22 -7.93
CA PRO A 115 3.01 0.22 -9.13
C PRO A 115 3.46 1.65 -9.44
N TYR A 116 4.68 2.03 -9.02
CA TYR A 116 5.20 3.39 -9.10
C TYR A 116 6.21 3.61 -10.24
N VAL A 117 6.50 2.61 -11.07
CA VAL A 117 7.50 2.73 -12.14
C VAL A 117 6.87 3.40 -13.36
N PRO A 118 7.44 4.51 -13.87
CA PRO A 118 6.98 5.13 -15.12
C PRO A 118 7.01 4.12 -16.26
N THR A 119 5.86 3.90 -16.89
CA THR A 119 5.69 2.86 -17.91
C THR A 119 4.89 3.43 -19.08
N PRO A 120 5.38 3.31 -20.34
CA PRO A 120 4.63 3.69 -21.52
C PRO A 120 3.29 2.97 -21.62
N GLU A 121 2.28 3.62 -22.20
CA GLU A 121 0.92 3.08 -22.28
C GLU A 121 0.88 1.74 -23.05
N GLU A 122 1.76 1.58 -24.02
CA GLU A 122 1.91 0.38 -24.85
C GLU A 122 2.42 -0.85 -24.06
N GLU A 123 2.97 -0.65 -22.87
CA GLU A 123 3.55 -1.70 -22.02
C GLU A 123 2.65 -2.09 -20.83
N LEU A 124 1.55 -1.38 -20.59
CA LEU A 124 0.69 -1.52 -19.40
C LEU A 124 -0.06 -2.87 -19.28
N HIS A 125 -0.10 -3.69 -20.32
CA HIS A 125 -1.02 -4.86 -20.39
C HIS A 125 -0.38 -6.18 -20.83
N GLN A 126 0.92 -6.33 -20.64
CA GLN A 126 1.63 -7.53 -21.15
C GLN A 126 1.48 -8.76 -20.26
N SER A 127 1.28 -8.62 -18.94
CA SER A 127 1.14 -9.74 -17.99
C SER A 127 0.55 -9.31 -16.62
N TYR A 128 0.17 -10.26 -15.77
CA TYR A 128 -0.23 -9.94 -14.39
C TYR A 128 0.93 -9.40 -13.54
N ILE A 129 2.15 -9.90 -13.75
CA ILE A 129 3.32 -9.42 -13.01
C ILE A 129 3.68 -7.99 -13.42
N SER A 130 3.50 -7.59 -14.69
CA SER A 130 3.76 -6.20 -15.09
C SER A 130 2.84 -5.19 -14.38
N LEU A 131 1.65 -5.61 -13.94
CA LEU A 131 0.74 -4.75 -13.17
C LEU A 131 1.30 -4.38 -11.78
N SER A 132 2.31 -5.10 -11.26
CA SER A 132 2.87 -4.79 -9.94
C SER A 132 3.84 -3.61 -9.95
N TRP A 133 4.41 -3.25 -11.10
CA TRP A 133 5.30 -2.09 -11.21
C TRP A 133 4.76 -0.98 -12.11
N ALA A 134 3.86 -1.29 -13.04
CA ALA A 134 3.54 -0.39 -14.14
C ALA A 134 2.61 0.78 -13.73
N GLY A 135 3.20 1.91 -13.39
CA GLY A 135 2.49 3.08 -12.86
C GLY A 135 1.89 4.02 -13.91
N GLY A 136 2.13 3.75 -15.20
CA GLY A 136 1.72 4.62 -16.30
C GLY A 136 2.57 5.88 -16.40
N LYS A 137 1.98 6.98 -16.89
CA LYS A 137 2.68 8.26 -17.02
C LYS A 137 3.24 8.73 -15.68
N ASP A 138 4.54 9.04 -15.66
CA ASP A 138 5.29 9.47 -14.48
C ASP A 138 5.22 8.49 -13.28
N GLY A 139 4.75 7.25 -13.51
CA GLY A 139 4.52 6.25 -12.48
C GLY A 139 3.38 6.61 -11.52
N ARG A 140 2.47 7.50 -11.92
CA ARG A 140 1.58 8.23 -11.00
C ARG A 140 0.10 7.96 -11.15
N GLU A 141 -0.37 7.41 -12.27
CA GLU A 141 -1.82 7.31 -12.55
C GLU A 141 -2.59 6.60 -11.44
N LYS A 142 -2.02 5.52 -10.90
CA LYS A 142 -2.65 4.69 -9.85
C LYS A 142 -2.45 5.29 -8.46
N ILE A 143 -1.39 6.08 -8.27
CA ILE A 143 -1.14 6.83 -7.03
C ILE A 143 -2.14 7.98 -6.93
N ASP A 144 -2.26 8.77 -8.00
CA ASP A 144 -3.14 9.94 -8.06
C ASP A 144 -4.59 9.51 -7.88
N CYS A 145 -5.04 8.46 -8.58
CA CYS A 145 -6.39 7.91 -8.41
C CYS A 145 -6.71 7.52 -6.96
N VAL A 146 -5.76 6.89 -6.25
CA VAL A 146 -5.95 6.52 -4.84
C VAL A 146 -5.99 7.74 -3.95
N ILE A 147 -5.07 8.70 -4.13
CA ILE A 147 -5.03 9.92 -3.31
C ILE A 147 -6.31 10.75 -3.46
N GLU A 148 -6.87 10.82 -4.66
CA GLU A 148 -8.07 11.61 -4.95
C GLU A 148 -9.31 11.16 -4.17
N HIS A 149 -9.36 9.88 -3.77
CA HIS A 149 -10.52 9.24 -3.14
C HIS A 149 -10.20 8.64 -1.76
N LEU A 150 -8.94 8.68 -1.31
CA LEU A 150 -8.54 8.08 -0.05
C LEU A 150 -9.25 8.71 1.15
N TRP A 151 -9.57 10.01 1.07
CA TRP A 151 -10.32 10.70 2.12
C TRP A 151 -11.70 10.07 2.34
N ASP A 152 -12.41 9.67 1.27
CA ASP A 152 -13.77 9.13 1.35
C ASP A 152 -13.81 7.78 2.10
N ILE A 153 -12.81 6.92 1.88
CA ILE A 153 -12.78 5.56 2.45
C ILE A 153 -12.17 5.48 3.85
N LEU A 154 -11.37 6.46 4.24
CA LEU A 154 -10.76 6.52 5.56
C LEU A 154 -11.82 6.88 6.60
N SER A 155 -11.80 6.18 7.73
CA SER A 155 -12.60 6.58 8.89
C SER A 155 -12.12 7.91 9.47
N PRO A 156 -12.88 8.56 10.36
CA PRO A 156 -12.44 9.79 11.03
C PRO A 156 -11.12 9.70 11.81
N LYS A 157 -10.69 8.49 12.15
CA LYS A 157 -9.40 8.18 12.81
C LYS A 157 -8.41 7.50 11.88
N GLY A 158 -8.72 7.47 10.59
CA GLY A 158 -7.99 6.74 9.56
C GLY A 158 -6.57 7.26 9.35
N ILE A 159 -5.66 6.35 9.05
CA ILE A 159 -4.28 6.65 8.69
C ILE A 159 -3.95 5.92 7.39
N GLY A 160 -3.41 6.64 6.40
CA GLY A 160 -2.86 6.05 5.17
C GLY A 160 -1.34 6.02 5.17
N TYR A 161 -0.75 4.95 4.63
CA TYR A 161 0.67 4.85 4.31
C TYR A 161 0.84 4.46 2.84
N ILE A 162 1.61 5.26 2.09
CA ILE A 162 1.86 5.04 0.67
C ILE A 162 3.37 5.09 0.39
N VAL A 163 3.89 4.14 -0.37
CA VAL A 163 5.26 4.18 -0.90
C VAL A 163 5.27 4.97 -2.21
N ILE A 164 6.23 5.89 -2.36
CA ILE A 164 6.44 6.64 -3.60
C ILE A 164 7.95 6.76 -3.88
N ILE A 165 8.33 6.97 -5.14
CA ILE A 165 9.72 7.19 -5.54
C ILE A 165 9.97 8.63 -5.99
N GLN A 166 11.24 9.00 -6.07
CA GLN A 166 11.67 10.34 -6.52
C GLN A 166 11.11 10.72 -7.90
N ASP A 167 11.00 9.74 -8.81
CA ASP A 167 10.49 9.94 -10.18
C ASP A 167 8.98 10.20 -10.22
N ASN A 168 8.26 9.86 -9.16
CA ASN A 168 6.84 10.20 -9.05
C ASN A 168 6.60 11.69 -8.73
N ASP A 169 7.63 12.52 -8.63
CA ASP A 169 7.54 13.90 -8.15
C ASP A 169 6.76 14.00 -6.80
N PRO A 170 7.41 13.64 -5.68
CA PRO A 170 6.81 13.67 -4.35
C PRO A 170 6.18 15.02 -3.97
N LYS A 171 6.67 16.13 -4.53
CA LYS A 171 6.12 17.45 -4.28
C LYS A 171 4.69 17.57 -4.84
N SER A 172 4.50 17.18 -6.10
CA SER A 172 3.17 17.17 -6.73
C SER A 172 2.20 16.22 -6.03
N ILE A 173 2.67 15.05 -5.58
CA ILE A 173 1.87 14.10 -4.79
C ILE A 173 1.39 14.73 -3.48
N ILE A 174 2.29 15.43 -2.77
CA ILE A 174 1.97 16.13 -1.52
C ILE A 174 0.93 17.24 -1.76
N GLU A 175 1.07 18.01 -2.84
CA GLU A 175 0.12 19.05 -3.23
C GLU A 175 -1.26 18.45 -3.58
N LEU A 176 -1.29 17.32 -4.29
CA LEU A 176 -2.52 16.59 -4.59
C LEU A 176 -3.21 16.10 -3.29
N ALA A 177 -2.46 15.50 -2.37
CA ALA A 177 -3.01 15.05 -1.09
C ALA A 177 -3.65 16.20 -0.31
N ILE A 178 -2.97 17.35 -0.23
CA ILE A 178 -3.52 18.55 0.45
C ILE A 178 -4.80 19.04 -0.22
N LYS A 179 -4.83 19.07 -1.56
CA LYS A 179 -6.01 19.45 -2.33
C LYS A 179 -7.21 18.53 -2.05
N HIS A 180 -6.97 17.25 -1.77
CA HIS A 180 -7.99 16.25 -1.45
C HIS A 180 -8.14 16.01 0.06
N SER A 181 -7.98 17.07 0.86
CA SER A 181 -8.25 17.05 2.31
C SER A 181 -7.44 16.01 3.10
N LEU A 182 -6.23 15.68 2.64
CA LEU A 182 -5.29 14.82 3.36
C LEU A 182 -4.11 15.65 3.86
N LYS A 183 -3.61 15.34 5.06
CA LYS A 183 -2.40 15.91 5.65
C LYS A 183 -1.21 14.96 5.42
N PRO A 184 -0.36 15.22 4.42
CA PRO A 184 0.82 14.41 4.15
C PRO A 184 1.96 14.65 5.15
N LYS A 185 2.73 13.61 5.44
CA LYS A 185 4.02 13.68 6.14
C LYS A 185 4.93 12.54 5.68
N ILE A 186 6.13 12.87 5.17
CA ILE A 186 7.17 11.85 4.90
C ILE A 186 7.67 11.33 6.25
N ILE A 187 7.61 10.01 6.46
CA ILE A 187 8.01 9.36 7.71
C ILE A 187 9.44 8.81 7.64
N ASP A 188 9.78 8.23 6.51
CA ASP A 188 11.11 7.72 6.25
C ASP A 188 11.43 7.67 4.76
N THR A 189 12.72 7.53 4.46
CA THR A 189 13.24 7.46 3.10
C THR A 189 14.44 6.52 3.04
N ILE A 190 14.60 5.83 1.92
CA ILE A 190 15.84 5.13 1.59
C ILE A 190 16.38 5.66 0.27
N THR A 191 17.69 5.87 0.18
CA THR A 191 18.37 6.30 -1.04
C THR A 191 19.24 5.15 -1.53
N LEU A 192 18.95 4.68 -2.74
CA LEU A 192 19.72 3.70 -3.48
C LEU A 192 20.59 4.43 -4.52
N GLU A 193 21.37 3.68 -5.29
CA GLU A 193 22.28 4.28 -6.29
C GLU A 193 21.55 5.06 -7.38
N THR A 194 20.38 4.58 -7.81
CA THR A 194 19.62 5.14 -8.94
C THR A 194 18.25 5.71 -8.54
N GLU A 195 17.78 5.44 -7.33
CA GLU A 195 16.44 5.81 -6.90
C GLU A 195 16.40 6.22 -5.44
N LYS A 196 15.35 6.96 -5.07
CA LYS A 196 15.06 7.27 -3.68
C LYS A 196 13.59 7.01 -3.42
N LEU A 197 13.32 6.17 -2.44
CA LEU A 197 11.97 5.81 -2.02
C LEU A 197 11.59 6.60 -0.76
N TYR A 198 10.30 6.84 -0.62
CA TYR A 198 9.67 7.59 0.46
C TYR A 198 8.45 6.80 0.95
N VAL A 199 8.20 6.83 2.25
CA VAL A 199 6.90 6.42 2.80
C VAL A 199 6.18 7.66 3.31
N LEU A 200 5.04 7.93 2.68
CA LEU A 200 4.16 9.04 3.00
C LEU A 200 3.06 8.57 3.94
N ARG A 201 2.91 9.24 5.08
CA ARG A 201 1.72 9.11 5.94
C ARG A 201 0.70 10.16 5.56
N LEU A 202 -0.57 9.77 5.45
CA LEU A 202 -1.71 10.60 5.09
C LEU A 202 -2.76 10.53 6.20
N LEU A 203 -3.26 11.68 6.65
CA LEU A 203 -4.33 11.76 7.64
C LEU A 203 -5.49 12.58 7.06
N PRO A 204 -6.76 12.19 7.28
CA PRO A 204 -7.88 13.01 6.85
C PRO A 204 -7.88 14.35 7.60
N ILE A 205 -8.15 15.43 6.88
CA ILE A 205 -8.40 16.76 7.42
C ILE A 205 -9.91 16.96 7.38
N PHE A 206 -10.52 17.01 8.56
CA PHE A 206 -11.89 17.48 8.70
C PHE A 206 -11.81 18.99 8.90
N SER A 207 -12.43 19.76 8.01
CA SER A 207 -12.71 21.16 8.29
C SER A 207 -13.49 21.21 9.60
N MET A 208 -12.98 21.93 10.60
CA MET A 208 -13.82 22.34 11.71
C MET A 208 -14.91 23.22 11.09
N ASP A 209 -16.17 22.81 11.21
CA ASP A 209 -17.31 23.63 10.80
C ASP A 209 -17.13 25.05 11.36
N GLU A 210 -17.19 26.06 10.48
CA GLU A 210 -17.25 27.48 10.87
C GLU A 210 -18.52 27.82 11.65
#